data_AF-A0A3D2JFU6-F1
#
_entry.id   AF-A0A3D2JFU6-F1
#
_cell.length_a   1.000
_cell.length_b   1.000
_cell.length_c   1.000
_cell.angle_alpha   90.00
_cell.angle_beta   90.00
_cell.angle_gamma   90.00
#
_symmetry.space_group_name_H-M   'P 1'
#
loop_
_entity.id
_entity.type
_entity.pdbx_description
1 polymer ?
#
loop_
_entity_poly.entity_id
_entity_poly.type
_entity_poly.pdbx_seq_one_letter_code
_entity_poly.pdbx_strand_id
1 'polypeptide(L)' 'MITKIEAQVLFVQDLTASTAFYRDTFKMNYLGSDANSSTFLLQEGLYFILLSPEGAADLLGMQVSDMKSGTGSRGLLA' A
#
# COMPACT_ATOMS: atom_id res chain seq x y z
N MET A 1 3.65 8.22 23.98
CA MET A 1 4.03 6.79 24.04
C MET A 1 3.26 6.08 22.94
N ILE A 2 3.92 5.31 22.08
CA ILE A 2 3.26 4.53 21.03
C ILE A 2 2.80 3.22 21.68
N THR A 3 1.50 2.93 21.62
CA THR A 3 0.88 1.81 22.36
C THR A 3 0.67 0.57 21.50
N LYS A 4 0.40 0.74 20.20
CA LYS A 4 0.32 -0.34 19.21
C LYS A 4 0.44 0.20 17.79
N ILE A 5 0.59 -0.72 16.83
CA ILE A 5 0.50 -0.42 15.40
C ILE A 5 -0.98 -0.41 15.01
N GLU A 6 -1.46 0.71 14.45
CA GLU A 6 -2.85 0.85 13.98
C GLU A 6 -2.98 0.57 12.48
N ALA A 7 -1.90 0.71 11.70
CA ALA A 7 -1.93 0.49 10.26
C ALA A 7 -0.59 -0.04 9.72
N GLN A 8 -0.69 -0.86 8.68
CA GLN A 8 0.42 -1.27 7.81
C GLN A 8 0.17 -0.69 6.41
N VAL A 9 1.17 -0.04 5.83
CA VAL A 9 1.09 0.55 4.49
C VAL A 9 2.03 -0.22 3.56
N LEU A 10 1.49 -0.73 2.46
CA LEU A 10 2.24 -1.41 1.42
C LEU A 10 2.22 -0.58 0.13
N PHE A 11 3.39 -0.19 -0.36
CA PHE A 11 3.52 0.50 -1.64
C PHE A 11 3.43 -0.51 -2.79
N VAL A 12 2.50 -0.28 -3.70
CA VAL A 12 2.22 -1.16 -4.83
C VAL A 12 2.31 -0.41 -6.13
N GLN A 13 2.81 -1.05 -7.18
CA GLN A 13 2.98 -0.41 -8.49
C GLN A 13 1.66 -0.32 -9.27
N ASP A 14 0.81 -1.34 -9.17
CA ASP A 14 -0.53 -1.37 -9.73
C ASP A 14 -1.54 -1.52 -8.60
N LEU A 15 -2.17 -0.41 -8.22
CA LEU A 15 -3.15 -0.39 -7.13
C LEU A 15 -4.39 -1.23 -7.48
N THR A 16 -4.88 -1.16 -8.71
CA THR A 16 -6.10 -1.88 -9.12
C THR A 16 -5.87 -3.38 -9.09
N ALA A 17 -4.78 -3.87 -9.70
CA ALA A 17 -4.46 -5.28 -9.72
C ALA A 17 -4.17 -5.83 -8.31
N SER A 18 -3.41 -5.08 -7.50
CA SER A 18 -3.11 -5.49 -6.13
C SER A 18 -4.37 -5.52 -5.26
N THR A 19 -5.27 -4.53 -5.41
CA THR A 19 -6.55 -4.51 -4.69
C THR A 19 -7.40 -5.72 -5.05
N ALA A 20 -7.52 -6.04 -6.33
CA ALA A 20 -8.25 -7.21 -6.79
C ALA A 20 -7.62 -8.51 -6.24
N PHE A 21 -6.29 -8.62 -6.22
CA PHE A 21 -5.60 -9.77 -5.64
C PHE A 21 -5.93 -9.97 -4.15
N TYR A 22 -5.76 -8.95 -3.32
CA TYR A 22 -6.03 -9.07 -1.87
C TYR A 22 -7.52 -9.24 -1.56
N ARG A 23 -8.41 -8.57 -2.32
CA ARG A 23 -9.86 -8.70 -2.15
C ARG A 23 -10.38 -10.05 -2.64
N ASP A 24 -10.02 -10.46 -3.85
CA ASP A 24 -10.70 -11.55 -4.55
C ASP A 24 -9.99 -12.90 -4.33
N THR A 25 -8.65 -12.90 -4.27
CA THR A 25 -7.83 -14.10 -4.03
C THR A 25 -7.69 -14.37 -2.54
N PHE A 26 -7.25 -13.38 -1.75
CA PHE A 26 -7.07 -13.54 -0.30
C PHE A 26 -8.35 -13.35 0.49
N LYS A 27 -9.45 -12.91 -0.14
CA LYS A 27 -10.75 -12.70 0.50
C LYS A 27 -10.66 -11.79 1.72
N MET A 28 -9.75 -10.80 1.69
CA MET A 28 -9.56 -9.87 2.80
C MET A 28 -10.78 -8.95 2.95
N ASN A 29 -11.03 -8.49 4.18
CA ASN A 29 -12.13 -7.57 4.46
C ASN A 29 -11.84 -6.19 3.87
N TYR A 30 -12.41 -5.92 2.71
CA TYR A 30 -12.20 -4.68 1.95
C TYR A 30 -13.12 -3.57 2.44
N LEU A 31 -12.53 -2.44 2.84
CA LEU A 31 -13.28 -1.28 3.36
C LEU A 31 -13.57 -0.22 2.29
N GLY A 32 -12.76 -0.18 1.22
CA GLY A 32 -12.91 0.80 0.15
C GLY A 32 -11.58 1.28 -0.41
N SER A 33 -11.66 2.13 -1.43
CA SER A 33 -10.51 2.75 -2.09
C SER A 33 -10.81 4.20 -2.43
N ASP A 34 -9.76 5.01 -2.51
CA ASP A 34 -9.76 6.31 -3.16
C ASP A 34 -8.91 6.26 -4.45
N ALA A 35 -8.51 7.41 -4.99
CA ALA A 35 -7.73 7.48 -6.22
C ALA A 35 -6.33 6.86 -6.10
N ASN A 36 -5.73 6.89 -4.90
CA ASN A 36 -4.33 6.53 -4.66
C ASN A 36 -4.16 5.46 -3.58
N SER A 37 -5.24 5.02 -2.93
CA SER A 37 -5.18 4.02 -1.86
C SER A 37 -6.33 3.02 -1.87
N SER A 38 -6.08 1.83 -1.31
CA SER A 38 -7.11 0.82 -1.02
C SER A 38 -6.92 0.30 0.39
N THR A 39 -7.99 0.26 1.17
CA THR A 39 -7.95 -0.09 2.59
C THR A 39 -8.66 -1.41 2.89
N PHE A 40 -8.01 -2.22 3.71
CA PHE A 40 -8.51 -3.49 4.22
C PHE A 40 -8.45 -3.49 5.75
N LEU A 41 -9.35 -4.24 6.38
CA LEU A 41 -9.34 -4.48 7.82
C LEU A 41 -8.75 -5.87 8.11
N LEU A 42 -7.70 -5.90 8.91
CA LEU A 42 -7.15 -7.12 9.47
C LEU A 42 -7.80 -7.43 10.83
N GLN A 43 -7.31 -8.47 11.49
CA GLN A 43 -7.71 -8.80 12.85
C GLN A 43 -7.36 -7.66 13.82
N GLU A 44 -8.09 -7.58 14.94
CA GLU A 44 -7.83 -6.64 16.04
C GLU A 44 -7.90 -5.15 15.66
N GLY A 45 -8.57 -4.83 14.55
CA GLY A 45 -8.75 -3.45 14.10
C GLY A 45 -7.51 -2.87 13.41
N LEU A 46 -6.51 -3.70 13.07
CA LEU A 46 -5.33 -3.28 12.32
C LEU A 46 -5.71 -2.98 10.86
N TYR A 47 -5.39 -1.79 10.37
CA TYR A 47 -5.61 -1.44 8.97
C TYR A 47 -4.47 -1.91 8.08
N PHE A 48 -4.81 -2.42 6.90
CA PHE A 48 -3.84 -2.74 5.84
C PHE A 48 -4.17 -1.90 4.62
N ILE A 49 -3.24 -1.01 4.25
CA ILE A 49 -3.46 0.02 3.23
C ILE A 49 -2.49 -0.23 2.08
N LEU A 50 -3.04 -0.43 0.90
CA LEU A 50 -2.27 -0.39 -0.34
C LEU A 50 -2.19 1.05 -0.82
N LEU A 51 -1.02 1.48 -1.24
CA LEU A 51 -0.80 2.85 -1.70
C LEU A 51 -0.12 2.82 -3.08
N SER A 52 -0.67 3.56 -4.03
CA SER A 52 -0.07 3.73 -5.37
C SER A 52 1.25 4.51 -5.28
N PRO A 53 2.08 4.51 -6.34
CA PRO A 53 3.29 5.32 -6.36
C PRO A 53 3.01 6.81 -6.17
N GLU A 54 1.90 7.31 -6.69
CA GLU A 54 1.47 8.70 -6.51
C GLU A 54 1.10 8.99 -5.06
N GLY A 55 0.31 8.12 -4.42
CA GLY A 55 -0.03 8.27 -3.01
C GLY A 55 1.18 8.15 -2.10
N ALA A 56 2.13 7.27 -2.43
CA ALA A 56 3.34 7.09 -1.67
C ALA A 56 4.30 8.27 -1.82
N ALA A 57 4.37 8.88 -3.01
CA ALA A 57 5.16 10.07 -3.26
C ALA A 57 4.62 11.26 -2.46
N ASP A 58 3.29 11.43 -2.44
CA ASP A 58 2.62 12.45 -1.63
C ASP A 58 2.89 12.23 -0.13
N LEU A 59 2.76 11.01 0.36
CA LEU A 59 3.00 10.65 1.77
C LEU A 59 4.47 10.87 2.20
N LEU A 60 5.42 10.60 1.32
CA LEU A 60 6.85 10.71 1.61
C LEU A 60 7.44 12.08 1.24
N GLY A 61 6.65 12.98 0.64
CA GLY A 61 7.13 14.27 0.15
C GLY A 61 8.16 14.16 -0.98
N MET A 62 8.07 13.10 -1.79
CA MET A 62 8.99 12.79 -2.89
C MET A 62 8.34 13.05 -4.26
N GLN A 63 9.14 13.16 -5.33
CA GLN A 63 8.58 13.16 -6.68
C GLN A 63 8.24 11.73 -7.11
N VAL A 64 7.09 11.56 -7.77
CA VAL A 64 6.58 10.25 -8.27
C VAL A 64 7.61 9.54 -9.16
N SER A 65 8.42 10.30 -9.89
CA SER A 65 9.52 9.82 -10.74
C SER A 65 10.55 8.98 -9.99
N ASP A 66 10.77 9.25 -8.70
CA ASP A 66 11.71 8.52 -7.86
C ASP A 66 11.15 7.17 -7.37
N MET A 67 9.83 6.99 -7.44
CA MET A 67 9.11 5.77 -7.00
C MET A 67 8.78 4.81 -8.14
N LYS A 68 8.98 5.22 -9.39
CA LYS A 68 8.85 4.35 -10.55
C LYS A 68 10.07 3.41 -10.55
N SER A 69 9.87 2.18 -10.06
CA SER A 69 10.85 1.11 -10.20
C SER A 69 11.19 0.96 -11.68
N GLY A 70 12.39 1.44 -12.06
CA GLY A 70 13.05 0.94 -13.24
C GLY A 70 13.06 -0.58 -13.14
N THR A 71 12.89 -1.27 -14.26
CA THR A 71 12.89 -2.73 -14.40
C THR A 71 14.16 -3.45 -13.92
N GLY A 72 15.04 -2.77 -13.17
CA GLY A 72 16.13 -3.36 -12.42
C GLY A 72 15.74 -3.55 -10.96
N SER A 73 15.76 -4.82 -10.52
CA SER A 73 15.72 -5.25 -9.13
C SER A 73 16.50 -4.28 -8.24
N ARG A 74 15.78 -3.46 -7.45
CA ARG A 74 16.38 -2.73 -6.33
C ARG A 74 16.14 -3.57 -5.09
N GLY A 75 17.04 -4.51 -4.84
CA GLY A 75 17.19 -5.11 -3.52
C GLY A 75 17.43 -3.98 -2.51
N LEU A 76 16.68 -4.01 -1.42
CA LEU A 76 16.99 -3.20 -0.24
C LEU A 76 18.40 -3.61 0.20
N LEU A 77 19.37 -2.72 0.05
CA LEU A 77 20.68 -2.89 0.65
C LEU A 77 20.47 -2.70 2.16
N ALA A 78 20.36 -3.83 2.87
CA ALA A 78 20.54 -3.90 4.31
C ALA A 78 22.01 -3.62 4.67
#